data_AF-A0A448T7H2-F1
#
_entry.id   AF-A0A448T7H2-F1
#
_cell.length_a   1.000
_cell.length_b   1.000
_cell.length_c   1.000
_cell.angle_alpha   90.00
_cell.angle_beta   90.00
_cell.angle_gamma   90.00
#
_symmetry.space_group_name_H-M   'P 1'
#
loop_
_entity.id
_entity.type
_entity.pdbx_description
1 polymer ?
#
loop_
_entity_poly.entity_id
_entity_poly.type
_entity_poly.pdbx_seq_one_letter_code
_entity_poly.pdbx_strand_id
1 'polypeptide(L)'
;MGSFQLSESSAIEEYLEELHPAHQLYPRDIKQRAKAREIQAWLRSDLLPLRAERPTEVIFSAVKFAPLSADAQRAANKLLTAAQKLLSHGQDHLFHEWCIADTDLALMLNRLVIHGDQVPEPLRHYAQKQWQRPSVQAWLALPEKMRS
;
A
#
# COMPACT_ATOMS: atom_id res chain seq x y z
N MET A 1 18.46 -29.01 2.24
CA MET A 1 18.50 -27.57 1.92
C MET A 1 17.24 -26.95 2.48
N GLY A 2 17.32 -25.98 3.40
CA GLY A 2 16.12 -25.32 3.94
C GLY A 2 16.25 -24.74 5.36
N SER A 3 17.34 -24.03 5.69
CA SER A 3 17.56 -23.47 7.04
C SER A 3 17.39 -21.96 7.15
N PHE A 4 17.10 -21.25 6.05
CA PHE A 4 16.87 -19.80 6.10
C PHE A 4 15.37 -19.50 6.17
N GLN A 5 14.96 -18.85 7.26
CA GLN A 5 13.60 -18.36 7.47
C GLN A 5 13.67 -16.85 7.67
N LEU A 6 12.82 -16.12 6.97
CA LEU A 6 12.75 -14.67 7.03
C LEU A 6 11.28 -14.26 7.18
N SER A 7 11.04 -13.40 8.16
CA SER A 7 9.75 -12.78 8.44
C SER A 7 9.88 -11.27 8.24
N GLU A 8 8.77 -10.54 8.34
CA GLU A 8 8.64 -9.11 8.00
C GLU A 8 8.64 -8.84 6.50
N SER A 9 7.53 -8.28 6.00
CA SER A 9 7.32 -8.01 4.57
C SER A 9 8.43 -7.19 3.93
N SER A 10 8.85 -6.09 4.56
CA SER A 10 9.92 -5.25 4.01
C SER A 10 11.29 -5.95 4.03
N ALA A 11 11.56 -6.82 5.00
CA ALA A 11 12.79 -7.60 5.00
C ALA A 11 12.79 -8.64 3.86
N ILE A 12 11.63 -9.28 3.63
CA ILE A 12 11.43 -10.21 2.52
C ILE A 12 11.58 -9.49 1.17
N GLU A 13 10.99 -8.31 1.01
CA GLU A 13 11.11 -7.49 -0.20
C GLU A 13 12.56 -7.10 -0.49
N GLU A 14 13.32 -6.64 0.52
CA GLU A 14 14.74 -6.31 0.36
C GLU A 14 15.58 -7.55 0.02
N TYR A 15 15.29 -8.70 0.64
CA TYR A 15 15.96 -9.95 0.31
C TYR A 15 15.69 -10.37 -1.15
N LEU A 16 14.45 -10.21 -1.63
CA LEU A 16 14.09 -10.50 -3.01
C LEU A 16 14.74 -9.52 -4.00
N GLU A 17 14.86 -8.23 -3.62
CA GLU A 17 15.58 -7.22 -4.41
C GLU A 17 17.06 -7.61 -4.61
N GLU A 18 17.71 -8.12 -3.56
CA GLU A 18 19.09 -8.61 -3.63
C GLU A 18 19.22 -9.90 -4.44
N LEU A 19 18.27 -10.83 -4.30
CA LEU A 19 18.29 -12.13 -4.98
C LEU A 19 17.98 -12.03 -6.47
N HIS A 20 17.14 -11.07 -6.87
CA HIS A 20 16.64 -10.93 -8.23
C HIS A 20 16.84 -9.49 -8.79
N PRO A 21 18.10 -9.03 -8.97
CA PRO A 21 18.40 -7.65 -9.37
C PRO A 21 17.88 -7.26 -10.77
N ALA A 22 17.50 -8.24 -11.60
CA ALA A 22 16.85 -8.00 -12.89
C ALA A 22 15.34 -7.67 -12.78
N HIS A 23 14.71 -7.95 -11.64
CA HIS A 23 13.28 -7.77 -11.38
C HIS A 23 13.08 -6.85 -10.18
N GLN A 24 13.45 -5.59 -10.35
CA GLN A 24 13.48 -4.61 -9.26
C GLN A 24 12.07 -4.29 -8.74
N LEU A 25 11.93 -4.36 -7.42
CA LEU A 25 10.78 -3.90 -6.64
C LEU A 25 10.92 -2.43 -6.26
N TYR A 26 12.15 -1.90 -6.23
CA TYR A 26 12.45 -0.52 -5.83
C TYR A 26 12.98 0.33 -7.00
N PRO A 27 12.86 1.67 -6.92
CA PRO A 27 13.49 2.56 -7.88
C PRO A 27 15.00 2.36 -7.96
N ARG A 28 15.57 2.54 -9.17
CA ARG A 28 17.04 2.53 -9.38
C ARG A 28 17.71 3.71 -8.71
N ASP A 29 17.11 4.89 -8.83
CA ASP A 29 17.61 6.11 -8.21
C ASP A 29 17.63 5.95 -6.69
N ILE A 30 18.78 6.24 -6.09
CA ILE A 30 19.02 6.00 -4.67
C ILE A 30 18.11 6.85 -3.76
N LYS A 31 17.75 8.07 -4.19
CA LYS A 31 16.90 8.96 -3.40
C LYS A 31 15.45 8.52 -3.48
N GLN A 32 14.98 8.14 -4.66
CA GLN A 32 13.64 7.57 -4.83
C GLN A 32 13.49 6.24 -4.08
N ARG A 33 14.52 5.37 -4.11
CA ARG A 33 14.53 4.14 -3.30
C ARG A 33 14.47 4.43 -1.80
N ALA A 34 15.25 5.39 -1.30
CA ALA A 34 15.17 5.82 0.09
C ALA A 34 13.77 6.34 0.44
N LYS A 35 13.14 7.11 -0.47
CA LYS A 35 11.77 7.61 -0.28
C LYS A 35 10.72 6.50 -0.30
N ALA A 36 10.88 5.48 -1.15
CA ALA A 36 10.02 4.30 -1.17
C ALA A 36 10.06 3.59 0.19
N ARG A 37 11.25 3.34 0.72
CA ARG A 37 11.45 2.73 2.05
C ARG A 37 10.86 3.58 3.17
N GLU A 38 11.02 4.91 3.11
CA GLU A 38 10.39 5.83 4.06
C GLU A 38 8.86 5.69 4.06
N ILE A 39 8.24 5.67 2.88
CA ILE A 39 6.79 5.49 2.73
C ILE A 39 6.35 4.15 3.30
N GLN A 40 7.04 3.06 2.95
CA GLN A 40 6.74 1.72 3.44
C GLN A 40 6.83 1.60 4.96
N ALA A 41 7.88 2.16 5.56
CA ALA A 41 8.08 2.18 7.01
C ALA A 41 7.01 3.02 7.71
N TRP A 42 6.66 4.17 7.14
CA TRP A 42 5.60 5.04 7.63
C TRP A 42 4.24 4.33 7.62
N LEU A 43 3.85 3.70 6.51
CA LEU A 43 2.57 2.98 6.41
C LEU A 43 2.46 1.80 7.38
N ARG A 44 3.59 1.18 7.75
CA ARG A 44 3.65 0.05 8.69
C ARG A 44 3.65 0.46 10.16
N SER A 45 4.22 1.62 10.50
CA SER A 45 4.42 2.05 11.90
C SER A 45 3.46 3.14 12.37
N ASP A 46 2.78 3.82 11.46
CA ASP A 46 1.83 4.91 11.74
C ASP A 46 0.40 4.52 11.33
N LEU A 47 -0.53 5.48 11.41
CA LEU A 47 -1.92 5.35 10.97
C LEU A 47 -2.70 4.25 11.70
N LEU A 48 -2.25 3.87 12.91
CA LEU A 48 -2.81 2.78 13.70
C LEU A 48 -4.32 2.92 13.95
N PRO A 49 -4.87 4.10 14.31
CA PRO A 49 -6.32 4.23 14.49
C PRO A 49 -7.11 3.94 13.21
N LEU A 50 -6.61 4.41 12.05
CA LEU A 50 -7.23 4.10 10.75
C LEU A 50 -7.16 2.60 10.46
N ARG A 51 -6.02 1.95 10.72
CA ARG A 51 -5.87 0.50 10.48
C ARG A 51 -6.77 -0.33 11.38
N ALA A 52 -6.99 0.10 12.62
CA ALA A 52 -7.89 -0.56 13.56
C ALA A 52 -9.36 -0.43 13.14
N GLU A 53 -9.77 0.76 12.66
CA GLU A 53 -11.17 1.03 12.31
C GLU A 53 -11.53 0.73 10.84
N ARG A 54 -10.51 0.54 10.00
CA ARG A 54 -10.63 0.07 8.61
C ARG A 54 -9.66 -1.08 8.37
N PRO A 55 -9.87 -2.23 9.03
CA PRO A 55 -8.98 -3.37 8.87
C PRO A 55 -9.15 -3.99 7.47
N THR A 56 -8.30 -4.94 7.10
CA THR A 56 -8.24 -5.43 5.70
C THR A 56 -9.50 -6.19 5.26
N GLU A 57 -10.34 -6.61 6.20
CA GLU A 57 -11.68 -7.18 6.00
C GLU A 57 -12.60 -6.22 5.24
N VAL A 58 -12.37 -4.91 5.33
CA VAL A 58 -13.02 -3.91 4.46
C VAL A 58 -12.74 -4.21 2.98
N ILE A 59 -11.49 -4.54 2.67
CA ILE A 59 -10.99 -4.69 1.30
C ILE A 59 -11.32 -6.09 0.78
N PHE A 60 -11.07 -7.12 1.57
CA PHE A 60 -11.11 -8.50 1.11
C PHE A 60 -12.41 -9.23 1.42
N SER A 61 -13.20 -8.72 2.37
CA SER A 61 -14.47 -9.32 2.81
C SER A 61 -15.65 -8.34 2.75
N ALA A 62 -15.44 -7.14 2.21
CA ALA A 62 -16.43 -6.08 2.06
C ALA A 62 -17.18 -5.70 3.35
N VAL A 63 -16.56 -5.90 4.52
CA VAL A 63 -17.17 -5.62 5.82
C VAL A 63 -17.32 -4.10 6.00
N LYS A 64 -18.49 -3.68 6.51
CA LYS A 64 -18.77 -2.29 6.86
C LYS A 64 -18.50 -2.05 8.34
N PHE A 65 -17.98 -0.87 8.63
CA PHE A 65 -17.66 -0.41 9.98
C PHE A 65 -18.38 0.90 10.27
N ALA A 66 -18.41 1.27 11.55
CA ALA A 66 -18.96 2.55 11.98
C ALA A 66 -18.20 3.74 11.35
N PRO A 67 -18.79 4.95 11.37
CA PRO A 67 -18.06 6.18 11.05
C PRO A 67 -16.75 6.28 11.86
N LEU A 68 -15.72 6.87 11.25
CA LEU A 68 -14.41 7.00 11.89
C LEU A 68 -14.50 7.80 13.19
N SER A 69 -13.77 7.36 14.20
CA SER A 69 -13.49 8.17 15.39
C SER A 69 -12.70 9.44 15.01
N ALA A 70 -12.63 10.40 15.94
CA ALA A 70 -11.81 11.59 15.74
C ALA A 70 -10.33 11.25 15.48
N ASP A 71 -9.81 10.17 16.08
CA ASP A 71 -8.42 9.76 15.97
C ASP A 71 -8.15 9.09 14.62
N ALA A 72 -9.05 8.21 14.19
CA ALA A 72 -8.98 7.60 12.87
C ALA A 72 -9.22 8.61 11.74
N GLN A 73 -10.08 9.61 11.95
CA GLN A 73 -10.25 10.71 11.00
C GLN A 73 -8.97 11.55 10.86
N ARG A 74 -8.25 11.83 11.96
CA ARG A 74 -6.94 12.50 11.89
C ARG A 74 -5.92 11.66 11.13
N ALA A 75 -5.88 10.34 11.37
CA ALA A 75 -5.01 9.44 10.64
C ALA A 75 -5.36 9.38 9.13
N ALA A 76 -6.65 9.29 8.78
CA ALA A 76 -7.12 9.36 7.40
C ALA A 76 -6.72 10.68 6.73
N ASN A 77 -6.93 11.82 7.39
CA ASN A 77 -6.54 13.12 6.85
C ASN A 77 -5.02 13.22 6.64
N LYS A 78 -4.22 12.66 7.55
CA LYS A 78 -2.76 12.57 7.41
C LYS A 78 -2.37 11.75 6.19
N LEU A 79 -2.97 10.57 6.00
CA LEU A 79 -2.76 9.71 4.84
C LEU A 79 -3.08 10.46 3.54
N LEU A 80 -4.28 11.04 3.44
CA LEU A 80 -4.74 11.71 2.23
C LEU A 80 -3.87 12.92 1.89
N THR A 81 -3.48 13.72 2.89
CA THR A 81 -2.60 14.88 2.70
C THR A 81 -1.22 14.46 2.20
N ALA A 82 -0.62 13.43 2.81
CA ALA A 82 0.67 12.92 2.39
C ALA A 82 0.61 12.31 0.98
N ALA A 83 -0.39 11.49 0.68
CA ALA A 83 -0.59 10.90 -0.64
C ALA A 83 -0.77 11.97 -1.73
N GLN A 84 -1.54 13.01 -1.46
CA GLN A 84 -1.74 14.13 -2.40
C GLN A 84 -0.43 14.86 -2.70
N LYS A 85 0.44 15.03 -1.69
CA LYS A 85 1.77 15.62 -1.89
C LYS A 85 2.69 14.70 -2.68
N LEU A 86 2.71 13.42 -2.35
CA LEU A 86 3.52 12.41 -3.04
C LEU A 86 3.15 12.34 -4.52
N LEU A 87 1.86 12.39 -4.84
CA LEU A 87 1.32 12.29 -6.21
C LEU A 87 1.09 13.64 -6.89
N SER A 88 1.63 14.73 -6.34
CA SER A 88 1.43 16.09 -6.86
C SER A 88 1.98 16.30 -8.28
N HIS A 89 2.90 15.44 -8.72
CA HIS A 89 3.44 15.42 -10.09
C HIS A 89 2.43 14.86 -11.13
N GLY A 90 1.26 14.37 -10.71
CA GLY A 90 0.20 13.91 -11.60
C GLY A 90 0.53 12.67 -12.43
N GLN A 91 1.49 11.85 -11.98
CA GLN A 91 1.83 10.58 -12.63
C GLN A 91 1.04 9.44 -12.00
N ASP A 92 1.04 8.31 -12.70
CA ASP A 92 0.30 7.13 -12.30
C ASP A 92 0.91 6.38 -11.11
N HIS A 93 2.21 6.54 -10.89
CA HIS A 93 3.01 5.89 -9.84
C HIS A 93 3.63 6.94 -8.92
N LEU A 94 4.04 6.53 -7.72
CA LEU A 94 4.79 7.36 -6.76
C LEU A 94 6.10 7.91 -7.33
N PHE A 95 6.68 7.15 -8.26
CA PHE A 95 7.90 7.51 -8.97
C PHE A 95 7.68 7.36 -10.48
N HIS A 96 8.75 7.39 -11.28
CA HIS A 96 8.61 7.30 -12.74
C HIS A 96 8.03 5.94 -13.20
N GLU A 97 8.52 4.86 -12.60
CA GLU A 97 8.03 3.50 -12.83
C GLU A 97 7.37 2.97 -11.56
N TRP A 98 6.54 1.95 -11.70
CA TRP A 98 5.97 1.24 -10.54
C TRP A 98 7.06 0.73 -9.62
N CYS A 99 6.83 0.85 -8.32
CA CYS A 99 7.59 0.16 -7.28
C CYS A 99 6.63 -0.49 -6.26
N ILE A 100 7.16 -1.35 -5.39
CA ILE A 100 6.35 -2.06 -4.40
C ILE A 100 5.59 -1.11 -3.46
N ALA A 101 6.15 0.06 -3.18
CA ALA A 101 5.49 1.09 -2.35
C ALA A 101 4.19 1.62 -2.97
N ASP A 102 4.01 1.53 -4.30
CA ASP A 102 2.74 1.89 -4.94
C ASP A 102 1.60 0.99 -4.47
N THR A 103 1.89 -0.31 -4.33
CA THR A 103 0.93 -1.32 -3.88
C THR A 103 0.60 -1.13 -2.41
N ASP A 104 1.61 -0.85 -1.57
CA ASP A 104 1.42 -0.56 -0.15
C ASP A 104 0.54 0.67 0.06
N LEU A 105 0.79 1.76 -0.68
CA LEU A 105 -0.03 2.97 -0.59
C LEU A 105 -1.45 2.73 -1.11
N ALA A 106 -1.60 2.03 -2.23
CA ALA A 106 -2.91 1.70 -2.79
C ALA A 106 -3.74 0.85 -1.81
N LEU A 107 -3.14 -0.14 -1.15
CA LEU A 107 -3.79 -0.92 -0.10
C LEU A 107 -4.29 -0.02 1.04
N MET A 108 -3.45 0.91 1.50
CA MET A 108 -3.83 1.83 2.58
C MET A 108 -4.97 2.78 2.16
N LEU A 109 -4.95 3.31 0.93
CA LEU A 109 -6.03 4.13 0.39
C LEU A 109 -7.32 3.33 0.21
N ASN A 110 -7.21 2.06 -0.23
CA ASN A 110 -8.35 1.18 -0.44
C ASN A 110 -9.14 0.85 0.83
N ARG A 111 -8.51 0.97 2.01
CA ARG A 111 -9.22 0.94 3.30
C ARG A 111 -10.33 1.98 3.40
N LEU A 112 -10.15 3.14 2.78
CA LEU A 112 -11.13 4.22 2.72
C LEU A 112 -12.00 4.10 1.45
N VAL A 113 -11.37 3.94 0.29
CA VAL A 113 -12.05 3.93 -1.01
C VAL A 113 -13.10 2.82 -1.10
N ILE A 114 -12.75 1.58 -0.73
CA ILE A 114 -13.64 0.42 -0.84
C ILE A 114 -14.69 0.44 0.29
N HIS A 115 -14.34 0.97 1.45
CA HIS A 115 -15.33 1.22 2.51
C HIS A 115 -16.41 2.20 2.05
N GLY A 116 -16.06 3.16 1.20
CA GLY A 116 -16.94 4.25 0.75
C GLY A 116 -16.76 5.54 1.53
N ASP A 117 -15.64 5.68 2.26
CA ASP A 117 -15.28 6.93 2.90
C ASP A 117 -14.91 8.00 1.85
N GLN A 118 -14.95 9.26 2.26
CA GLN A 118 -14.61 10.38 1.38
C GLN A 118 -13.11 10.38 1.08
N VAL A 119 -12.77 10.28 -0.21
CA VAL A 119 -11.40 10.28 -0.73
C VAL A 119 -11.37 11.18 -1.97
N PRO A 120 -10.40 12.10 -2.08
CA PRO A 120 -10.20 12.92 -3.28
C PRO A 120 -10.09 12.07 -4.54
N GLU A 121 -10.76 12.50 -5.61
CA GLU A 121 -10.86 11.72 -6.84
C GLU A 121 -9.51 11.30 -7.46
N PRO A 122 -8.47 12.16 -7.48
CA PRO A 122 -7.16 11.73 -7.96
C PRO A 122 -6.57 10.55 -7.17
N LEU A 123 -6.78 10.51 -5.85
CA LEU A 123 -6.29 9.42 -5.00
C LEU A 123 -7.12 8.15 -5.18
N ARG A 124 -8.43 8.30 -5.43
CA ARG A 124 -9.30 7.17 -5.80
C ARG A 124 -8.84 6.55 -7.12
N HIS A 125 -8.59 7.38 -8.14
CA HIS A 125 -8.11 6.93 -9.44
C HIS A 125 -6.76 6.21 -9.32
N TYR A 126 -5.81 6.81 -8.59
CA TYR A 126 -4.51 6.19 -8.30
C TYR A 126 -4.68 4.82 -7.64
N ALA A 127 -5.47 4.73 -6.56
CA ALA A 127 -5.66 3.47 -5.83
C ALA A 127 -6.29 2.39 -6.71
N GLN A 128 -7.30 2.75 -7.52
CA GLN A 128 -7.93 1.85 -8.48
C GLN A 128 -6.92 1.34 -9.52
N LYS A 129 -6.11 2.23 -10.10
CA LYS A 129 -5.11 1.89 -11.11
C LYS A 129 -4.07 0.93 -10.56
N GLN A 130 -3.51 1.21 -9.38
CA GLN A 130 -2.56 0.31 -8.73
C GLN A 130 -3.19 -1.04 -8.37
N TRP A 131 -4.48 -1.04 -8.00
CA TRP A 131 -5.21 -2.27 -7.71
C TRP A 131 -5.38 -3.17 -8.93
N GLN A 132 -5.45 -2.60 -10.14
CA GLN A 132 -5.53 -3.34 -11.41
C GLN A 132 -4.20 -3.96 -11.85
N ARG A 133 -3.12 -3.79 -11.09
CA ARG A 133 -1.82 -4.40 -11.44
C ARG A 133 -1.97 -5.93 -11.58
N PRO A 134 -1.39 -6.57 -12.63
CA PRO A 134 -1.53 -8.00 -12.84
C PRO A 134 -1.13 -8.87 -11.65
N SER A 135 -0.08 -8.52 -10.90
CA SER A 135 0.34 -9.25 -9.71
C SER A 135 -0.68 -9.16 -8.56
N VAL A 136 -1.32 -7.99 -8.40
CA VAL A 136 -2.37 -7.79 -7.39
C VAL A 136 -3.63 -8.58 -7.79
N GLN A 137 -4.04 -8.50 -9.06
CA GLN A 137 -5.17 -9.25 -9.58
C GLN A 137 -4.95 -10.76 -9.48
N ALA A 138 -3.74 -11.24 -9.81
CA ALA A 138 -3.37 -12.64 -9.66
C ALA A 138 -3.46 -13.10 -8.19
N TRP A 139 -3.01 -12.28 -7.24
CA TRP A 139 -3.14 -12.59 -5.82
C TRP A 139 -4.61 -12.58 -5.35
N LEU A 140 -5.43 -11.63 -5.81
CA LEU A 140 -6.86 -11.56 -5.49
C LEU A 140 -7.64 -12.77 -6.03
N ALA A 141 -7.20 -13.34 -7.15
CA ALA A 141 -7.78 -14.54 -7.73
C ALA A 141 -7.42 -15.84 -6.98
N LEU A 142 -6.46 -15.79 -6.04
CA LEU A 142 -6.12 -16.96 -5.23
C LEU A 142 -7.29 -17.33 -4.29
N PRO A 143 -7.48 -18.63 -3.99
CA PRO A 143 -8.39 -19.05 -2.94
C PRO A 143 -8.10 -18.32 -1.63
N GLU A 144 -9.14 -17.95 -0.87
CA GLU A 144 -8.99 -17.19 0.38
C GLU A 144 -8.02 -17.85 1.36
N LYS A 145 -8.05 -19.19 1.46
CA LYS A 145 -7.12 -20.01 2.27
C LYS A 145 -5.64 -19.90 1.88
N MET A 146 -5.32 -19.30 0.74
CA MET A 146 -3.97 -19.09 0.23
C MET A 146 -3.54 -17.61 0.30
N ARG A 147 -4.41 -16.72 0.79
CA ARG A 147 -4.16 -15.27 0.92
C ARG A 147 -3.70 -14.87 2.34
N SER A 148 -3.46 -15.83 3.22
CA SER A 148 -3.04 -15.65 4.62
C SER A 148 -1.53 -15.65 4.80
#